data_AF-A0A4Q7M3X3-F1
#
_entry.id   AF-A0A4Q7M3X3-F1
#
_cell.length_a   1.000
_cell.length_b   1.000
_cell.length_c   1.000
_cell.angle_alpha   90.00
_cell.angle_beta   90.00
_cell.angle_gamma   90.00
#
_symmetry.space_group_name_H-M   'P 1'
#
loop_
_entity.id
_entity.type
_entity.pdbx_description
1 polymer ?
#
loop_
_entity_poly.entity_id
_entity_poly.type
_entity_poly.pdbx_seq_one_letter_code
_entity_poly.pdbx_strand_id
1 'polypeptide(L)'
;MGYNPPTNDPLEVLRRQQEAAARRSREALVAGGTQPFQSVRKLQAQIAELQAQAQELAEQAAAIEAVNDQQSAIITDLSAKQARIDALDLQVLRMAANHAAQSGITLGTSAASYAPLSFTVPAGFTSAIVTGHSAMAVGASTVNAAQMTTRIQGADGQFMNVYPDPNFANGATDFARTLTGLTGGGVVTVETRAYSQAGGVSAFITTTATVIFAKSV
;
A
#
# COMPACT_ATOMS: atom_id res chain seq x y z
N MET A 1 63.46 76.99 39.30
CA MET A 1 63.00 75.62 39.62
C MET A 1 63.26 75.39 41.10
N GLY A 2 62.22 75.51 41.94
CA GLY A 2 62.36 75.34 43.39
C GLY A 2 62.33 73.87 43.76
N TYR A 3 63.49 73.31 44.09
CA TYR A 3 63.59 72.00 44.73
C TYR A 3 63.04 72.13 46.15
N ASN A 4 61.79 71.72 46.38
CA ASN A 4 61.22 71.66 47.72
C ASN A 4 61.69 70.33 48.34
N PRO A 5 62.52 70.32 49.39
CA PRO A 5 63.02 69.09 49.99
C PRO A 5 61.85 68.25 50.54
N PRO A 6 61.98 66.91 50.60
CA PRO A 6 60.95 66.04 51.14
C PRO A 6 60.77 66.34 52.63
N THR A 7 59.66 66.98 53.01
CA THR A 7 59.24 67.10 54.40
C THR A 7 59.00 65.69 54.95
N ASN A 8 59.80 65.26 55.93
CA ASN A 8 59.59 64.04 56.70
C ASN A 8 58.50 64.20 57.79
N ASP A 9 57.60 65.17 57.63
CA ASP A 9 56.44 65.35 58.51
C ASP A 9 55.42 64.24 58.18
N PRO A 10 55.14 63.32 59.11
CA PRO A 10 54.21 62.21 58.89
C PRO A 10 52.81 62.67 58.45
N LEU A 11 52.38 63.86 58.88
CA LEU A 11 51.05 64.38 58.56
C LEU A 11 50.96 64.91 57.12
N GLU A 12 52.01 65.55 56.60
CA GLU A 12 52.05 65.96 55.19
C GLU A 12 52.15 64.77 54.25
N VAL A 13 52.89 63.74 54.62
CA VAL A 13 53.01 62.50 53.84
C VAL A 13 51.66 61.80 53.76
N LEU A 14 50.93 61.69 54.89
CA LEU A 14 49.57 61.15 54.92
C LEU A 14 48.61 61.99 54.07
N ARG A 15 48.70 63.33 54.13
CA ARG A 15 47.85 64.23 53.33
C ARG A 15 48.10 64.06 51.83
N ARG A 16 49.36 63.95 51.39
CA ARG A 16 49.71 63.69 49.98
C ARG A 16 49.28 62.29 49.52
N GLN A 17 49.41 61.28 50.37
CA GLN A 17 48.93 59.93 50.06
C GLN A 17 47.40 59.89 49.91
N GLN A 18 46.67 60.60 50.77
CA GLN A 18 45.22 60.73 50.65
C GLN A 18 44.80 61.51 49.40
N GLU A 19 45.46 62.61 49.06
CA GLU A 19 45.20 63.35 47.80
C GLU A 19 45.50 62.51 46.56
N ALA A 20 46.60 61.75 46.55
CA ALA A 20 46.95 60.85 45.45
C ALA A 20 45.96 59.69 45.31
N ALA A 21 45.51 59.10 46.43
CA ALA A 21 44.48 58.07 46.43
C ALA A 21 43.13 58.61 45.95
N ALA A 22 42.75 59.83 46.37
CA ALA A 22 41.53 60.49 45.92
C ALA A 22 41.57 60.94 44.45
N ARG A 23 42.76 61.23 43.90
CA ARG A 23 42.94 61.46 42.47
C ARG A 23 42.81 60.16 41.68
N ARG A 24 43.48 59.09 42.10
CA ARG A 24 43.34 57.78 41.45
C ARG A 24 41.91 57.26 41.50
N SER A 25 41.20 57.45 42.60
CA SER A 25 39.79 57.04 42.69
C SER A 25 38.90 57.88 41.77
N ARG A 26 39.11 59.21 41.67
CA ARG A 26 38.41 60.06 40.71
C ARG A 26 38.72 59.70 39.26
N GLU A 27 39.97 59.44 38.93
CA GLU A 27 40.38 59.02 37.58
C GLU A 27 39.81 57.64 37.24
N ALA A 28 39.76 56.71 38.21
CA ALA A 28 39.11 55.40 38.02
C ALA A 28 37.58 55.51 37.88
N LEU A 29 36.94 56.43 38.61
CA LEU A 29 35.50 56.72 38.48
C LEU A 29 35.16 57.43 37.17
N VAL A 30 36.03 58.32 36.68
CA VAL A 30 35.86 59.00 35.39
C VAL A 30 36.18 58.06 34.23
N ALA A 31 37.20 57.21 34.34
CA ALA A 31 37.52 56.17 33.35
C ALA A 31 36.50 55.01 33.35
N GLY A 32 35.90 54.71 34.51
CA GLY A 32 34.81 53.76 34.68
C GLY A 32 33.41 54.32 34.41
N GLY A 33 33.29 55.63 34.13
CA GLY A 33 32.04 56.38 33.94
C GLY A 33 31.18 55.95 32.74
N THR A 34 31.57 54.91 32.02
CA THR A 34 30.85 54.34 30.87
C THR A 34 30.28 52.93 31.11
N GLN A 35 30.50 52.32 32.29
CA GLN A 35 30.06 50.96 32.56
C GLN A 35 28.53 50.69 32.69
N PRO A 36 27.63 51.65 33.02
CA PRO A 36 26.18 51.37 32.97
C PRO A 36 25.64 51.28 31.53
N PHE A 37 26.25 51.95 30.56
CA PHE A 37 25.82 51.87 29.16
C PHE A 37 26.19 50.54 28.51
N GLN A 38 27.30 49.92 28.95
CA GLN A 38 27.70 48.59 28.46
C GLN A 38 26.80 47.48 29.00
N SER A 39 26.39 47.53 30.28
CA SER A 39 25.46 46.56 30.85
C SER A 39 24.06 46.67 30.24
N VAL A 40 23.56 47.89 30.01
CA VAL A 40 22.29 48.12 29.31
C VAL A 40 22.35 47.59 27.88
N ARG A 41 23.46 47.82 27.15
CA ARG A 41 23.63 47.30 25.78
C ARG A 41 23.64 45.76 25.75
N LYS A 42 24.30 45.12 26.73
CA LYS A 42 24.31 43.66 26.86
C LYS A 42 22.93 43.10 27.19
N LEU A 43 22.19 43.75 28.09
CA LEU A 43 20.80 43.37 28.39
C LEU A 43 19.89 43.53 27.18
N GLN A 44 20.01 44.62 26.42
CA GLN A 44 19.25 44.81 25.18
C GLN A 44 19.57 43.72 24.14
N ALA A 45 20.84 43.33 24.01
CA ALA A 45 21.22 42.23 23.14
C ALA A 45 20.61 40.89 23.60
N GLN A 46 20.63 40.61 24.90
CA GLN A 46 20.00 39.41 25.47
C GLN A 46 18.48 39.41 25.30
N ILE A 47 17.82 40.57 25.44
CA ILE A 47 16.37 40.69 25.19
C ILE A 47 16.05 40.43 23.72
N ALA A 48 16.84 40.99 22.80
CA ALA A 48 16.65 40.75 21.37
C ALA A 48 16.88 39.27 21.00
N GLU A 49 17.88 38.63 21.60
CA GLU A 49 18.15 37.19 21.42
C GLU A 49 17.00 36.33 21.96
N LEU A 50 16.48 36.64 23.16
CA LEU A 50 15.32 35.95 23.73
C LEU A 50 14.06 36.16 22.89
N GLN A 51 13.85 37.35 22.33
CA GLN A 51 12.73 37.62 21.42
C GLN A 51 12.85 36.81 20.13
N ALA A 52 14.05 36.69 19.56
CA ALA A 52 14.28 35.85 18.39
C ALA A 52 14.04 34.36 18.69
N GLN A 53 14.53 33.85 19.83
CA GLN A 53 14.26 32.48 20.28
C GLN A 53 12.77 32.23 20.54
N ALA A 54 12.06 33.19 21.14
CA ALA A 54 10.62 33.07 21.36
C ALA A 54 9.83 33.03 20.04
N GLN A 55 10.26 33.79 19.04
CA GLN A 55 9.67 33.74 17.70
C GLN A 55 9.94 32.41 17.01
N GLU A 56 11.18 31.90 17.07
CA GLU A 56 11.52 30.59 16.51
C GLU A 56 10.71 29.46 17.16
N LEU A 57 10.53 29.49 18.49
CA LEU A 57 9.70 28.52 19.20
C LEU A 57 8.22 28.62 18.80
N ALA A 58 7.71 29.82 18.54
CA ALA A 58 6.34 29.99 18.07
C ALA A 58 6.14 29.41 16.66
N GLU A 59 7.12 29.59 15.76
CA GLU A 59 7.11 29.01 14.42
C GLU A 59 7.22 27.48 14.47
N GLN A 60 8.07 26.93 15.34
CA GLN A 60 8.17 25.49 15.58
C GLN A 60 6.86 24.91 16.13
N ALA A 61 6.21 25.61 17.08
CA ALA A 61 4.92 25.18 17.63
C ALA A 61 3.83 25.12 16.55
N ALA A 62 3.75 26.13 15.68
CA ALA A 62 2.81 26.14 14.55
C ALA A 62 3.11 25.01 13.55
N ALA A 63 4.39 24.70 13.31
CA ALA A 63 4.77 23.58 12.46
C ALA A 63 4.37 22.22 13.07
N ILE A 64 4.53 22.04 14.38
CA ILE A 64 4.07 20.84 15.09
C ILE A 64 2.56 20.68 15.01
N GLU A 65 1.80 21.78 15.16
CA GLU A 65 0.34 21.76 15.03
C GLU A 65 -0.10 21.32 13.63
N ALA A 66 0.52 21.87 12.58
CA ALA A 66 0.26 21.45 11.20
C ALA A 66 0.59 19.96 10.96
N VAL A 67 1.67 19.45 11.56
CA VAL A 67 2.02 18.02 11.50
C VAL A 67 0.98 17.17 12.21
N ASN A 68 0.46 17.60 13.37
CA ASN A 68 -0.58 16.88 14.10
C ASN A 68 -1.90 16.82 13.33
N ASP A 69 -2.29 17.90 12.65
CA ASP A 69 -3.46 17.93 11.77
C ASP A 69 -3.30 16.94 10.60
N GLN A 70 -2.11 16.93 9.98
CA GLN A 70 -1.79 16.00 8.91
C GLN A 70 -1.82 14.54 9.39
N GLN A 71 -1.28 14.25 10.58
CA GLN A 71 -1.33 12.91 11.17
C GLN A 71 -2.77 12.46 11.43
N SER A 72 -3.62 13.36 11.93
CA SER A 72 -5.04 13.08 12.19
C SER A 72 -5.81 12.74 10.90
N ALA A 73 -5.53 13.45 9.81
CA ALA A 73 -6.09 13.16 8.50
C ALA A 73 -5.64 11.79 7.96
N ILE A 74 -4.35 11.46 8.11
CA ILE A 74 -3.79 10.15 7.71
C ILE A 74 -4.44 9.00 8.50
N ILE A 75 -4.59 9.16 9.82
CA ILE A 75 -5.23 8.15 10.67
C ILE A 75 -6.68 7.93 10.23
N THR A 76 -7.40 9.00 9.91
CA THR A 76 -8.78 8.93 9.40
C THR A 76 -8.85 8.15 8.09
N ASP A 77 -8.00 8.47 7.11
CA ASP A 77 -7.93 7.76 5.82
C ASP A 77 -7.55 6.28 5.99
N LEU A 78 -6.56 5.99 6.84
CA LEU A 78 -6.16 4.61 7.14
C LEU A 78 -7.29 3.82 7.80
N SER A 79 -8.03 4.41 8.74
CA SER A 79 -9.18 3.74 9.37
C SER A 79 -10.29 3.43 8.36
N ALA A 80 -10.55 4.34 7.41
CA ALA A 80 -11.52 4.13 6.34
C ALA A 80 -11.07 3.01 5.39
N LYS A 81 -9.78 2.96 5.04
CA LYS A 81 -9.20 1.87 4.23
C LYS A 81 -9.24 0.54 4.97
N GLN A 82 -8.96 0.52 6.28
CA GLN A 82 -9.04 -0.68 7.09
C GLN A 82 -10.48 -1.21 7.14
N ALA A 83 -11.47 -0.34 7.38
CA ALA A 83 -12.88 -0.73 7.34
C ALA A 83 -13.29 -1.31 5.96
N ARG A 84 -12.75 -0.78 4.85
CA ARG A 84 -12.98 -1.34 3.52
C ARG A 84 -12.34 -2.72 3.35
N ILE A 85 -11.16 -2.95 3.91
CA ILE A 85 -10.49 -4.26 3.89
C ILE A 85 -11.25 -5.26 4.75
N ASP A 86 -11.67 -4.87 5.94
CA ASP A 86 -12.47 -5.73 6.84
C ASP A 86 -13.84 -6.04 6.23
N ALA A 87 -14.37 -5.16 5.37
CA ALA A 87 -15.58 -5.40 4.59
C ALA A 87 -15.38 -6.29 3.34
N LEU A 88 -14.12 -6.53 2.91
CA LEU A 88 -13.82 -7.47 1.83
C LEU A 88 -13.91 -8.91 2.36
N ASP A 89 -15.15 -9.40 2.46
CA ASP A 89 -15.38 -10.83 2.57
C ASP A 89 -15.05 -11.48 1.22
N LEU A 90 -14.06 -12.37 1.23
CA LEU A 90 -13.70 -13.21 0.08
C LEU A 90 -14.07 -14.65 0.38
N GLN A 91 -14.76 -15.30 -0.56
CA GLN A 91 -15.04 -16.73 -0.47
C GLN A 91 -14.46 -17.46 -1.67
N VAL A 92 -13.59 -18.44 -1.40
CA VAL A 92 -12.96 -19.29 -2.42
C VAL A 92 -13.65 -20.65 -2.45
N LEU A 93 -14.20 -21.02 -3.60
CA LEU A 93 -14.75 -22.34 -3.85
C LEU A 93 -13.93 -23.04 -4.94
N ARG A 94 -13.67 -24.33 -4.76
CA ARG A 94 -12.99 -25.19 -5.74
C ARG A 94 -13.82 -26.43 -5.97
N MET A 95 -14.07 -26.77 -7.23
CA MET A 95 -14.81 -27.97 -7.62
C MET A 95 -14.16 -28.63 -8.83
N ALA A 96 -14.36 -29.94 -8.95
CA ALA A 96 -13.97 -30.74 -10.09
C ALA A 96 -15.12 -31.64 -10.48
N ALA A 97 -15.39 -31.74 -11.79
CA ALA A 97 -16.35 -32.66 -12.36
C ALA A 97 -15.66 -33.45 -13.47
N ASN A 98 -15.94 -34.75 -13.50
CA ASN A 98 -15.40 -35.68 -14.48
C ASN A 98 -16.57 -36.40 -15.13
N HIS A 99 -16.60 -36.44 -16.47
CA HIS A 99 -17.38 -37.48 -17.16
C HIS A 99 -16.49 -38.73 -17.26
N ALA A 100 -16.90 -39.80 -16.58
CA ALA A 100 -16.13 -41.03 -16.45
C ALA A 100 -15.97 -41.77 -17.79
N ALA A 101 -14.77 -42.33 -17.99
CA ALA A 101 -14.27 -43.04 -19.16
C ALA A 101 -14.94 -44.39 -19.50
N GLN A 102 -16.10 -44.70 -18.92
CA GLN A 102 -16.66 -46.06 -18.98
C GLN A 102 -17.41 -46.39 -20.28
N SER A 103 -17.75 -45.39 -21.08
CA SER A 103 -18.23 -45.59 -22.46
C SER A 103 -17.90 -44.34 -23.24
N GLY A 104 -16.96 -44.42 -24.19
CA GLY A 104 -16.40 -43.28 -24.89
C GLY A 104 -17.43 -42.21 -25.26
N ILE A 105 -17.14 -40.96 -24.91
CA ILE A 105 -18.03 -39.83 -25.11
C ILE A 105 -18.05 -39.53 -26.61
N THR A 106 -19.20 -39.73 -27.26
CA THR A 106 -19.35 -39.32 -28.65
C THR A 106 -19.38 -37.80 -28.73
N LEU A 107 -18.38 -37.25 -29.41
CA LEU A 107 -18.32 -35.84 -29.78
C LEU A 107 -19.14 -35.63 -31.04
N GLY A 108 -20.14 -34.76 -30.96
CA GLY A 108 -20.89 -34.31 -32.13
C GLY A 108 -20.05 -33.40 -33.04
N THR A 109 -20.61 -33.05 -34.19
CA THR A 109 -20.04 -32.06 -35.13
C THR A 109 -20.26 -30.61 -34.71
N SER A 110 -21.06 -30.39 -33.65
CA SER A 110 -21.31 -29.10 -33.03
C SER A 110 -20.86 -29.07 -31.57
N ALA A 111 -20.35 -27.92 -31.11
CA ALA A 111 -19.90 -27.71 -29.73
C ALA A 111 -21.01 -27.99 -28.72
N ALA A 112 -20.84 -29.04 -27.92
CA ALA A 112 -21.71 -29.41 -26.81
C ALA A 112 -20.99 -29.21 -25.47
N SER A 113 -21.76 -29.06 -24.40
CA SER A 113 -21.26 -28.86 -23.04
C SER A 113 -21.11 -30.18 -22.32
N TYR A 114 -19.97 -30.35 -21.65
CA TYR A 114 -19.59 -31.56 -20.92
C TYR A 114 -19.01 -31.17 -19.55
N ALA A 115 -19.20 -32.05 -18.57
CA ALA A 115 -18.72 -31.90 -17.19
C ALA A 115 -19.03 -30.54 -16.54
N PRO A 116 -20.30 -30.08 -16.59
CA PRO A 116 -20.65 -28.77 -16.04
C PRO A 116 -20.47 -28.72 -14.52
N LEU A 117 -19.88 -27.62 -14.06
CA LEU A 117 -19.79 -27.20 -12.67
C LEU A 117 -20.73 -26.04 -12.44
N SER A 118 -21.39 -26.03 -11.28
CA SER A 118 -22.31 -24.98 -10.86
C SER A 118 -21.93 -24.49 -9.46
N PHE A 119 -21.72 -23.19 -9.33
CA PHE A 119 -21.38 -22.52 -8.07
C PHE A 119 -22.49 -21.54 -7.71
N THR A 120 -23.13 -21.74 -6.56
CA THR A 120 -24.11 -20.78 -6.06
C THR A 120 -23.40 -19.54 -5.53
N VAL A 121 -23.83 -18.36 -6.00
CA VAL A 121 -23.34 -17.07 -5.53
C VAL A 121 -23.78 -16.88 -4.08
N PRO A 122 -22.86 -16.74 -3.11
CA PRO A 122 -23.23 -16.51 -1.72
C PRO A 122 -23.94 -15.16 -1.55
N ALA A 123 -24.78 -15.04 -0.51
CA ALA A 123 -25.54 -13.80 -0.28
C ALA A 123 -24.61 -12.60 -0.07
N GLY A 124 -24.94 -11.46 -0.70
CA GLY A 124 -24.17 -10.21 -0.59
C GLY A 124 -22.95 -10.10 -1.51
N PHE A 125 -22.61 -11.15 -2.26
CA PHE A 125 -21.51 -11.12 -3.24
C PHE A 125 -22.04 -10.70 -4.62
N THR A 126 -21.36 -9.73 -5.24
CA THR A 126 -21.79 -9.09 -6.49
C THR A 126 -20.77 -9.23 -7.62
N SER A 127 -19.61 -9.80 -7.32
CA SER A 127 -18.55 -10.06 -8.30
C SER A 127 -17.82 -11.37 -8.02
N ALA A 128 -17.22 -11.94 -9.05
CA ALA A 128 -16.37 -13.12 -8.91
C ALA A 128 -15.22 -13.13 -9.91
N ILE A 129 -14.07 -13.66 -9.52
CA ILE A 129 -13.03 -14.10 -10.45
C ILE A 129 -13.15 -15.61 -10.58
N VAL A 130 -13.36 -16.06 -11.81
CA VAL A 130 -13.54 -17.48 -12.12
C VAL A 130 -12.39 -17.93 -13.00
N THR A 131 -11.71 -19.00 -12.60
CA THR A 131 -10.72 -19.69 -13.43
C THR A 131 -11.21 -21.12 -13.65
N GLY A 132 -11.39 -21.49 -14.91
CA GLY A 132 -11.75 -22.84 -15.32
C GLY A 132 -10.62 -23.50 -16.08
N HIS A 133 -10.48 -24.80 -15.88
CA HIS A 133 -9.56 -25.68 -16.57
C HIS A 133 -10.35 -26.84 -17.16
N SER A 134 -10.23 -27.02 -18.46
CA SER A 134 -10.84 -28.11 -19.19
C SER A 134 -9.76 -29.02 -19.74
N ALA A 135 -9.91 -30.33 -19.52
CA ALA A 135 -9.03 -31.32 -20.12
C ALA A 135 -9.83 -32.40 -20.84
N MET A 136 -9.25 -32.91 -21.91
CA MET A 136 -9.84 -33.96 -22.74
C MET A 136 -8.76 -34.91 -23.23
N ALA A 137 -9.06 -36.20 -23.19
CA ALA A 137 -8.32 -37.21 -23.92
C ALA A 137 -9.12 -37.70 -25.12
N VAL A 138 -8.45 -37.83 -26.26
CA VAL A 138 -9.01 -38.38 -27.49
C VAL A 138 -8.21 -39.61 -27.86
N GLY A 139 -8.88 -40.76 -27.91
CA GLY A 139 -8.26 -42.02 -28.31
C GLY A 139 -8.10 -42.15 -29.81
N ALA A 140 -7.57 -43.29 -30.24
CA ALA A 140 -7.45 -43.64 -31.65
C ALA A 140 -8.81 -43.46 -32.36
N SER A 141 -8.86 -42.57 -33.34
CA SER A 141 -10.07 -42.28 -34.10
C SER A 141 -9.71 -41.90 -35.53
N THR A 142 -10.62 -42.13 -36.47
CA THR A 142 -10.47 -41.74 -37.88
C THR A 142 -10.64 -40.24 -38.11
N VAL A 143 -10.77 -39.42 -37.06
CA VAL A 143 -10.94 -37.96 -37.20
C VAL A 143 -9.61 -37.23 -37.28
N ASN A 144 -9.59 -36.10 -38.00
CA ASN A 144 -8.42 -35.23 -38.09
C ASN A 144 -8.13 -34.45 -36.80
N ALA A 145 -9.15 -34.00 -36.06
CA ALA A 145 -8.99 -33.32 -34.77
C ALA A 145 -10.32 -33.25 -33.99
N ALA A 146 -10.24 -33.32 -32.66
CA ALA A 146 -11.27 -32.81 -31.77
C ALA A 146 -10.92 -31.38 -31.35
N GLN A 147 -11.91 -30.59 -30.99
CA GLN A 147 -11.72 -29.25 -30.44
C GLN A 147 -12.36 -29.15 -29.07
N MET A 148 -11.72 -28.40 -28.18
CA MET A 148 -12.29 -28.09 -26.88
C MET A 148 -11.96 -26.66 -26.42
N THR A 149 -12.78 -26.15 -25.51
CA THR A 149 -12.57 -24.87 -24.82
C THR A 149 -13.18 -24.92 -23.43
N THR A 150 -12.65 -24.11 -22.52
CA THR A 150 -13.28 -23.83 -21.23
C THR A 150 -14.31 -22.72 -21.42
N ARG A 151 -15.55 -22.97 -21.01
CA ARG A 151 -16.61 -21.97 -21.01
C ARG A 151 -16.92 -21.51 -19.59
N ILE A 152 -17.00 -20.20 -19.38
CA ILE A 152 -17.39 -19.58 -18.12
C ILE A 152 -18.60 -18.66 -18.35
N GLN A 153 -19.72 -18.97 -17.69
CA GLN A 153 -20.95 -18.18 -17.75
C GLN A 153 -21.34 -17.81 -19.19
N GLY A 154 -21.45 -18.83 -20.04
CA GLY A 154 -21.86 -18.66 -21.43
C GLY A 154 -20.78 -18.16 -22.40
N ALA A 155 -19.62 -17.69 -21.92
CA ALA A 155 -18.53 -17.22 -22.77
C ALA A 155 -17.45 -18.29 -22.93
N ASP A 156 -17.10 -18.58 -24.18
CA ASP A 156 -16.08 -19.55 -24.55
C ASP A 156 -14.69 -18.89 -24.51
N GLY A 157 -13.69 -19.62 -24.01
CA GLY A 157 -12.28 -19.23 -24.08
C GLY A 157 -11.67 -19.52 -25.45
N GLN A 158 -10.35 -19.68 -25.49
CA GLN A 158 -9.68 -20.11 -26.72
C GLN A 158 -10.01 -21.58 -27.01
N PHE A 159 -10.28 -21.90 -28.27
CA PHE A 159 -10.39 -23.29 -28.72
C PHE A 159 -9.00 -23.89 -28.92
N MET A 160 -8.82 -25.10 -28.42
CA MET A 160 -7.65 -25.94 -28.62
C MET A 160 -8.00 -27.14 -29.48
N ASN A 161 -7.15 -27.45 -30.47
CA ASN A 161 -7.21 -28.71 -31.20
C ASN A 161 -6.53 -29.82 -30.39
N VAL A 162 -7.18 -30.97 -30.28
CA VAL A 162 -6.65 -32.21 -29.71
C VAL A 162 -6.63 -33.25 -30.82
N TYR A 163 -5.43 -33.62 -31.25
CA TYR A 163 -5.23 -34.56 -32.36
C TYR A 163 -5.25 -35.99 -31.85
N PRO A 164 -6.06 -36.91 -32.39
CA PRO A 164 -6.09 -38.30 -31.94
C PRO A 164 -4.71 -38.98 -31.94
N ASP A 165 -4.41 -39.74 -30.89
CA ASP A 165 -3.20 -40.57 -30.79
C ASP A 165 -3.60 -42.00 -30.37
N PRO A 166 -2.94 -43.06 -30.91
CA PRO A 166 -3.17 -44.44 -30.50
C PRO A 166 -3.04 -44.71 -28.99
N ASN A 167 -2.25 -43.90 -28.29
CA ASN A 167 -2.01 -43.95 -26.85
C ASN A 167 -2.78 -42.88 -26.06
N PHE A 168 -3.81 -42.29 -26.67
CA PHE A 168 -4.59 -41.14 -26.18
C PHE A 168 -3.81 -39.82 -26.16
N ALA A 169 -4.23 -38.89 -27.01
CA ALA A 169 -3.74 -37.53 -26.95
C ALA A 169 -4.52 -36.73 -25.92
N ASN A 170 -3.78 -35.97 -25.11
CA ASN A 170 -4.34 -35.13 -24.06
C ASN A 170 -4.24 -33.65 -24.47
N GLY A 171 -5.36 -32.94 -24.40
CA GLY A 171 -5.41 -31.49 -24.47
C GLY A 171 -5.88 -30.90 -23.16
N ALA A 172 -5.38 -29.71 -22.82
CA ALA A 172 -5.78 -28.93 -21.65
C ALA A 172 -5.89 -27.45 -22.02
N THR A 173 -6.94 -26.77 -21.58
CA THR A 173 -7.12 -25.34 -21.82
C THR A 173 -7.64 -24.64 -20.57
N ASP A 174 -7.16 -23.43 -20.35
CA ASP A 174 -7.51 -22.59 -19.23
C ASP A 174 -8.24 -21.34 -19.74
N PHE A 175 -9.25 -20.91 -18.98
CA PHE A 175 -9.91 -19.63 -19.21
C PHE A 175 -10.20 -18.97 -17.87
N ALA A 176 -9.96 -17.67 -17.79
CA ALA A 176 -10.28 -16.88 -16.61
C ALA A 176 -11.16 -15.71 -17.00
N ARG A 177 -12.16 -15.41 -16.17
CA ARG A 177 -13.10 -14.32 -16.39
C ARG A 177 -13.48 -13.65 -15.08
N THR A 178 -13.52 -12.33 -15.09
CA THR A 178 -14.15 -11.54 -14.03
C THR A 178 -15.64 -11.37 -14.36
N LEU A 179 -16.49 -11.72 -13.41
CA LEU A 179 -17.94 -11.55 -13.46
C LEU A 179 -18.34 -10.43 -12.50
N THR A 180 -19.25 -9.57 -12.94
CA THR A 180 -19.81 -8.46 -12.16
C THR A 180 -21.33 -8.48 -12.25
N GLY A 181 -22.01 -7.77 -11.35
CA GLY A 181 -23.48 -7.75 -11.31
C GLY A 181 -24.10 -9.08 -10.89
N LEU A 182 -23.35 -9.90 -10.14
CA LEU A 182 -23.88 -11.16 -9.59
C LEU A 182 -24.94 -10.86 -8.54
N THR A 183 -25.92 -11.76 -8.44
CA THR A 183 -26.97 -11.70 -7.42
C THR A 183 -26.83 -12.91 -6.51
N GLY A 184 -26.95 -12.72 -5.20
CA GLY A 184 -26.94 -13.81 -4.22
C GLY A 184 -28.02 -14.86 -4.55
N GLY A 185 -27.66 -16.14 -4.50
CA GLY A 185 -28.50 -17.25 -4.95
C GLY A 185 -28.47 -17.52 -6.46
N GLY A 186 -27.85 -16.64 -7.26
CA GLY A 186 -27.55 -16.90 -8.66
C GLY A 186 -26.54 -18.04 -8.83
N VAL A 187 -26.36 -18.51 -10.07
CA VAL A 187 -25.44 -19.62 -10.38
C VAL A 187 -24.39 -19.17 -11.38
N VAL A 188 -23.13 -19.42 -11.05
CA VAL A 188 -21.99 -19.34 -11.96
C VAL A 188 -21.71 -20.73 -12.51
N THR A 189 -21.67 -20.85 -13.84
CA THR A 189 -21.36 -22.12 -14.50
C THR A 189 -19.98 -22.13 -15.15
N VAL A 190 -19.31 -23.27 -15.05
CA VAL A 190 -18.05 -23.56 -15.73
C VAL A 190 -18.14 -24.93 -16.37
N GLU A 191 -17.84 -25.06 -17.65
CA GLU A 191 -18.00 -26.32 -18.38
C GLU A 191 -16.93 -26.46 -19.47
N THR A 192 -16.65 -27.70 -19.86
CA THR A 192 -15.87 -27.97 -21.06
C THR A 192 -16.82 -27.99 -22.25
N ARG A 193 -16.60 -27.14 -23.26
CA ARG A 193 -17.25 -27.29 -24.56
C ARG A 193 -16.34 -28.04 -25.50
N ALA A 194 -16.85 -29.09 -26.14
CA ALA A 194 -16.08 -29.88 -27.08
C ALA A 194 -16.90 -30.31 -28.30
N TYR A 195 -16.22 -30.56 -29.41
CA TYR A 195 -16.78 -31.14 -30.63
C TYR A 195 -15.70 -31.76 -31.51
N SER A 196 -16.10 -32.43 -32.58
CA SER A 196 -15.21 -33.06 -33.54
C SER A 196 -15.72 -32.87 -34.96
N GLN A 197 -14.86 -32.45 -35.90
CA GLN A 197 -15.31 -32.03 -37.24
C GLN A 197 -16.00 -33.12 -38.07
N ALA A 198 -15.71 -34.40 -37.82
CA ALA A 198 -16.35 -35.53 -38.50
C ALA A 198 -17.00 -36.53 -37.53
N GLY A 199 -17.25 -36.12 -36.28
CA GLY A 199 -17.64 -37.01 -35.19
C GLY A 199 -16.45 -37.81 -34.65
N GLY A 200 -16.39 -38.00 -33.34
CA GLY A 200 -15.27 -38.68 -32.69
C GLY A 200 -15.64 -39.24 -31.33
N VAL A 201 -14.72 -40.01 -30.73
CA VAL A 201 -14.91 -40.56 -29.39
C VAL A 201 -13.80 -40.03 -28.48
N SER A 202 -14.19 -39.36 -27.39
CA SER A 202 -13.28 -38.97 -26.32
C SER A 202 -13.24 -40.04 -25.23
N ALA A 203 -12.05 -40.28 -24.69
CA ALA A 203 -11.84 -41.21 -23.59
C ALA A 203 -12.25 -40.62 -22.25
N PHE A 204 -12.01 -39.32 -22.04
CA PHE A 204 -12.53 -38.57 -20.90
C PHE A 204 -12.61 -37.08 -21.22
N ILE A 205 -13.54 -36.41 -20.55
CA ILE A 205 -13.61 -34.95 -20.49
C ILE A 205 -13.77 -34.55 -19.02
N THR A 206 -12.93 -33.63 -18.56
CA THR A 206 -12.97 -33.10 -17.20
C THR A 206 -13.04 -31.58 -17.22
N THR A 207 -13.64 -31.04 -16.17
CA THR A 207 -13.65 -29.60 -15.88
C THR A 207 -13.29 -29.43 -14.41
N THR A 208 -12.31 -28.58 -14.14
CA THR A 208 -12.04 -28.10 -12.78
C THR A 208 -12.16 -26.58 -12.76
N ALA A 209 -12.62 -26.02 -11.65
CA ALA A 209 -12.76 -24.58 -11.55
C ALA A 209 -12.52 -24.08 -10.14
N THR A 210 -11.94 -22.89 -10.07
CA THR A 210 -11.82 -22.07 -8.86
C THR A 210 -12.64 -20.80 -9.05
N VAL A 211 -13.50 -20.50 -8.09
CA VAL A 211 -14.30 -19.27 -8.05
C VAL A 211 -13.96 -18.51 -6.78
N ILE A 212 -13.59 -17.24 -6.93
CA ILE A 212 -13.36 -16.31 -5.83
C ILE A 212 -14.47 -15.28 -5.89
N PHE A 213 -15.41 -15.33 -4.96
CA PHE A 213 -16.45 -14.31 -4.83
C PHE A 213 -15.93 -13.12 -4.02
N ALA A 214 -16.27 -11.91 -4.46
CA ALA A 214 -16.02 -10.67 -3.72
C ALA A 214 -17.30 -9.84 -3.58
N LYS A 215 -17.51 -9.27 -2.39
CA LYS A 215 -18.55 -8.28 -2.14
C LYS A 215 -18.11 -6.94 -2.72
N SER A 216 -19.01 -6.25 -3.44
CA SER A 216 -18.78 -4.84 -3.75
C SER A 216 -19.02 -4.02 -2.49
N VAL A 217 -18.02 -3.24 -2.08
CA VAL A 217 -18.13 -2.20 -1.04
C VAL A 217 -18.85 -0.99 -1.61
#